data_AF-A0A2A5JAH1-F1
#
_entry.id   AF-A0A2A5JAH1-F1
#
_cell.length_a   1.000
_cell.length_b   1.000
_cell.length_c   1.000
_cell.angle_alpha   90.00
_cell.angle_beta   90.00
_cell.angle_gamma   90.00
#
_symmetry.space_group_name_H-M   'P 1'
#
loop_
_entity.id
_entity.type
_entity.pdbx_description
1 polymer ?
#
loop_
_entity_poly.entity_id
_entity_poly.type
_entity_poly.pdbx_seq_one_letter_code
_entity_poly.pdbx_strand_id
1 'polypeptide(L)'
;MILAQAEPVVPQVIIQSGTSWYIPVIATAIVAAAGWYFVHRASQSRDLLNWRRTTLLTAVSTLIEASIKRRALIAKGTDERDRPKDAIEEQEQRILTAEIQINTCMAEDVSNYARAIKKLHQQSDTALSKLDFAWGSNAYASVRILSEEETEKLEKAAYIPNNQLEWNHQQLVKALQIEIKLRKYEFNPDEAQVINIASNRSFRLPARMRKWFWTKKRVWSFRWASKKSENENKNAATSPNP
;
A
#
# COMPACT_ATOMS: atom_id res chain seq x y z
N MET A 1 -95.54 57.81 7.94
CA MET A 1 -95.18 56.83 8.99
C MET A 1 -95.94 55.57 8.64
N ILE A 2 -95.33 54.52 8.07
CA ILE A 2 -94.27 53.68 8.64
C ILE A 2 -93.24 53.37 7.54
N LEU A 3 -91.95 53.50 7.89
CA LEU A 3 -90.79 53.21 7.04
C LEU A 3 -90.60 51.69 6.93
N ALA A 4 -90.62 51.16 5.72
CA ALA A 4 -90.10 49.82 5.45
C ALA A 4 -88.56 49.89 5.45
N GLN A 5 -87.94 49.43 6.52
CA GLN A 5 -86.50 49.16 6.57
C GLN A 5 -86.22 47.97 5.66
N ALA A 6 -85.60 48.23 4.50
CA ALA A 6 -84.87 47.22 3.76
C ALA A 6 -83.50 47.06 4.44
N GLU A 7 -83.30 45.95 5.16
CA GLU A 7 -81.97 45.59 5.64
C GLU A 7 -81.08 45.24 4.44
N PRO A 8 -79.86 45.80 4.34
CA PRO A 8 -78.90 45.34 3.35
C PRO A 8 -78.42 43.94 3.78
N VAL A 9 -78.80 42.92 3.02
CA VAL A 9 -78.18 41.60 3.09
C VAL A 9 -76.72 41.78 2.65
N VAL A 10 -75.83 41.95 3.62
CA VAL A 10 -74.38 41.93 3.36
C VAL A 10 -74.00 40.45 3.16
N PRO A 11 -73.59 40.01 1.96
CA PRO A 11 -73.05 38.68 1.81
C PRO A 11 -71.73 38.63 2.58
N GLN A 12 -71.73 38.00 3.76
CA GLN A 12 -70.51 37.60 4.45
C GLN A 12 -69.86 36.50 3.62
N VAL A 13 -68.96 36.89 2.71
CA VAL A 13 -68.04 35.95 2.09
C VAL A 13 -67.03 35.55 3.16
N ILE A 14 -67.32 34.46 3.86
CA ILE A 14 -66.32 33.78 4.68
C ILE A 14 -65.32 33.18 3.68
N ILE A 15 -64.27 33.93 3.38
CA ILE A 15 -63.10 33.38 2.69
C ILE A 15 -62.41 32.48 3.72
N GLN A 16 -62.83 31.21 3.78
CA GLN A 16 -62.05 30.16 4.43
C GLN A 16 -60.73 30.06 3.66
N SER A 17 -59.72 30.79 4.12
CA SER A 17 -58.33 30.57 3.74
C SER A 17 -57.90 29.24 4.36
N GLY A 18 -58.34 28.13 3.75
CA GLY A 18 -57.87 26.80 4.02
C GLY A 18 -56.45 26.63 3.49
N THR A 19 -55.49 27.41 4.01
CA THR A 19 -54.07 27.11 3.84
C THR A 19 -53.83 25.78 4.54
N SER A 20 -53.83 24.73 3.74
CA SER A 20 -53.53 23.36 4.13
C SER A 20 -52.13 23.27 4.71
N TRP A 21 -52.00 23.50 6.01
CA TRP A 21 -50.73 23.46 6.76
C TRP A 21 -50.03 22.10 6.66
N TYR A 22 -50.73 21.05 6.26
CA TYR A 22 -50.19 19.71 6.03
C TYR A 22 -49.34 19.60 4.76
N ILE A 23 -49.59 20.40 3.73
CA ILE A 23 -48.80 20.35 2.47
C ILE A 23 -47.32 20.70 2.72
N PRO A 24 -46.95 21.81 3.39
CA PRO A 24 -45.55 22.09 3.67
C PRO A 24 -44.93 21.08 4.64
N VAL A 25 -45.67 20.55 5.61
CA VAL A 25 -45.18 19.52 6.53
C VAL A 25 -44.82 18.23 5.78
N ILE A 26 -45.71 17.75 4.90
CA ILE A 26 -45.46 16.56 4.06
C ILE A 26 -44.26 16.80 3.13
N ALA A 27 -44.17 17.99 2.52
CA ALA A 27 -43.04 18.33 1.66
C ALA A 27 -41.71 18.32 2.42
N THR A 28 -41.65 18.90 3.63
CA THR A 28 -40.43 18.87 4.46
C THR A 28 -40.06 17.46 4.91
N ALA A 29 -41.04 16.62 5.25
CA ALA A 29 -40.80 15.22 5.63
C ALA A 29 -40.21 14.41 4.45
N ILE A 30 -40.70 14.61 3.22
CA ILE A 30 -40.18 13.96 2.02
C ILE A 30 -38.74 14.40 1.73
N VAL A 31 -38.46 15.71 1.81
CA VAL A 31 -37.10 16.24 1.59
C VAL A 31 -36.12 15.72 2.65
N ALA A 32 -36.54 15.67 3.92
CA ALA A 32 -35.73 15.13 5.00
C ALA A 32 -35.45 13.62 4.82
N ALA A 33 -36.47 12.84 4.46
CA ALA A 33 -36.32 11.40 4.19
C ALA A 33 -35.40 11.14 2.98
N ALA A 34 -35.56 11.91 1.90
CA ALA A 34 -34.68 11.84 0.73
C ALA A 34 -33.24 12.23 1.09
N GLY A 35 -33.05 13.33 1.82
CA GLY A 35 -31.74 13.77 2.30
C GLY A 35 -31.04 12.72 3.18
N TRP A 36 -31.77 12.13 4.12
CA TRP A 36 -31.27 11.03 4.97
C TRP A 36 -30.82 9.83 4.13
N TYR A 37 -31.66 9.39 3.18
CA TYR A 37 -31.33 8.25 2.31
C TYR A 37 -30.05 8.51 1.49
N PHE A 38 -29.90 9.69 0.90
CA PHE A 38 -28.70 10.07 0.15
C PHE A 38 -27.45 10.10 1.04
N VAL A 39 -27.54 10.72 2.23
CA VAL A 39 -26.41 10.77 3.18
C VAL A 39 -26.04 9.38 3.66
N HIS A 40 -27.02 8.53 3.97
CA HIS A 40 -26.76 7.17 4.43
C HIS A 40 -26.10 6.32 3.34
N ARG A 41 -26.59 6.39 2.10
CA ARG A 41 -26.00 5.71 0.94
C ARG A 41 -24.59 6.22 0.61
N ALA A 42 -24.36 7.53 0.72
CA ALA A 42 -23.05 8.13 0.52
C ALA A 42 -22.06 7.76 1.64
N SER A 43 -22.53 7.60 2.88
CA SER A 43 -21.70 7.11 3.99
C SER A 43 -21.27 5.67 3.75
N GLN A 44 -22.21 4.78 3.45
CA GLN A 44 -21.92 3.37 3.18
C GLN A 44 -20.93 3.19 2.03
N SER A 45 -21.07 3.96 0.95
CA SER A 45 -20.14 3.89 -0.18
C SER A 45 -18.74 4.38 0.18
N ARG A 46 -18.62 5.44 0.99
CA ARG A 46 -17.34 5.93 1.49
C ARG A 46 -16.65 4.91 2.40
N ASP A 47 -17.41 4.28 3.30
CA ASP A 47 -16.88 3.31 4.25
C ASP A 47 -16.42 2.04 3.53
N LEU A 48 -17.18 1.55 2.53
CA LEU A 48 -16.76 0.44 1.67
C LEU A 48 -15.50 0.76 0.87
N LEU A 49 -15.37 1.98 0.33
CA LEU A 49 -14.16 2.39 -0.39
C LEU A 49 -12.95 2.49 0.53
N ASN A 50 -13.13 2.98 1.75
CA ASN A 50 -12.06 3.05 2.74
C ASN A 50 -11.64 1.64 3.19
N TRP A 51 -12.60 0.77 3.47
CA TRP A 51 -12.34 -0.64 3.79
C TRP A 51 -11.56 -1.34 2.66
N ARG A 52 -11.98 -1.15 1.41
CA ARG A 52 -11.29 -1.71 0.24
C ARG A 52 -9.83 -1.23 0.17
N ARG A 53 -9.59 0.06 0.36
CA ARG A 53 -8.23 0.65 0.37
C ARG A 53 -7.36 0.06 1.48
N THR A 54 -7.89 -0.02 2.71
CA THR A 54 -7.12 -0.56 3.85
C THR A 54 -6.82 -2.04 3.68
N THR A 55 -7.78 -2.82 3.20
CA THR A 55 -7.59 -4.25 2.96
C THR A 55 -6.57 -4.47 1.85
N LEU A 56 -6.66 -3.75 0.74
CA LEU A 56 -5.72 -3.84 -0.38
C LEU A 56 -4.29 -3.45 0.04
N LEU A 57 -4.12 -2.35 0.78
CA LEU A 57 -2.81 -1.92 1.30
C LEU A 57 -2.19 -3.00 2.22
N THR A 58 -3.00 -3.53 3.14
CA THR A 58 -2.56 -4.55 4.11
C THR A 58 -2.18 -5.86 3.40
N ALA A 59 -3.02 -6.30 2.46
CA ALA A 59 -2.78 -7.52 1.70
C ALA A 59 -1.52 -7.41 0.82
N VAL A 60 -1.32 -6.30 0.10
CA VAL A 60 -0.11 -6.08 -0.69
C VAL A 60 1.14 -6.03 0.19
N SER A 61 1.09 -5.33 1.32
CA SER A 61 2.21 -5.30 2.28
C SER A 61 2.55 -6.70 2.79
N THR A 62 1.54 -7.47 3.14
CA THR A 62 1.69 -8.85 3.65
C THR A 62 2.28 -9.76 2.58
N LEU A 63 1.82 -9.63 1.32
CA LEU A 63 2.32 -10.40 0.18
C LEU A 63 3.82 -10.14 -0.05
N ILE A 64 4.22 -8.87 -0.08
CA ILE A 64 5.62 -8.47 -0.30
C ILE A 64 6.49 -8.96 0.85
N GLU A 65 6.07 -8.74 2.09
CA GLU A 65 6.81 -9.16 3.28
C GLU A 65 7.01 -10.68 3.31
N ALA A 66 5.93 -11.45 3.11
CA ALA A 66 5.97 -12.91 3.09
C ALA A 66 6.83 -13.44 1.93
N SER A 67 6.74 -12.80 0.76
CA SER A 67 7.55 -13.12 -0.42
C SER A 67 9.05 -12.93 -0.16
N ILE A 68 9.43 -11.79 0.42
CA ILE A 68 10.83 -11.49 0.79
C ILE A 68 11.31 -12.48 1.85
N LYS A 69 10.52 -12.73 2.89
CA LYS A 69 10.86 -13.66 3.97
C LYS A 69 11.05 -15.08 3.45
N ARG A 70 10.11 -15.60 2.64
CA ARG A 70 10.23 -16.94 2.04
C ARG A 70 11.52 -17.07 1.24
N ARG A 71 11.83 -16.08 0.41
CA ARG A 71 13.07 -16.09 -0.37
C ARG A 71 14.31 -16.05 0.53
N ALA A 72 14.31 -15.24 1.58
CA ALA A 72 15.43 -15.19 2.52
C ALA A 72 15.63 -16.53 3.24
N LEU A 73 14.55 -17.24 3.56
CA LEU A 73 14.62 -18.58 4.16
C LEU A 73 15.22 -19.60 3.18
N ILE A 74 14.80 -19.58 1.92
CA ILE A 74 15.34 -20.47 0.87
C ILE A 74 16.83 -20.17 0.63
N ALA A 75 17.21 -18.90 0.58
CA ALA A 75 18.61 -18.50 0.36
C ALA A 75 19.53 -18.82 1.55
N LYS A 76 19.00 -18.89 2.78
CA LYS A 76 19.76 -19.25 3.98
C LYS A 76 19.98 -20.76 4.11
N GLY A 77 19.05 -21.58 3.61
CA GLY A 77 19.18 -23.03 3.63
C GLY A 77 20.00 -23.54 2.44
N THR A 78 21.33 -23.40 2.54
CA THR A 78 22.28 -23.95 1.55
C THR A 78 22.23 -25.48 1.50
N ASP A 79 21.97 -26.14 2.63
CA ASP A 79 21.76 -27.59 2.71
C ASP A 79 20.29 -27.93 2.99
N GLU A 80 19.79 -28.99 2.33
CA GLU A 80 18.41 -29.48 2.45
C GLU A 80 17.99 -29.76 3.90
N ARG A 81 18.93 -30.23 4.74
CA ARG A 81 18.69 -30.58 6.14
C ARG A 81 18.49 -29.38 7.07
N ASP A 82 18.99 -28.21 6.68
CA ASP A 82 18.92 -26.98 7.47
C ASP A 82 17.81 -26.03 7.00
N ARG A 83 17.02 -26.43 5.99
CA ARG A 83 15.89 -25.61 5.53
C ARG A 83 14.74 -25.67 6.55
N PRO A 84 14.31 -24.52 7.10
CA PRO A 84 13.18 -24.49 8.02
C PRO A 84 11.86 -24.63 7.25
N LYS A 85 11.47 -25.89 6.94
CA LYS A 85 10.29 -26.23 6.14
C LYS A 85 9.02 -25.55 6.66
N ASP A 86 8.78 -25.64 7.96
CA ASP A 86 7.62 -25.02 8.62
C ASP A 86 7.56 -23.50 8.40
N ALA A 87 8.71 -22.82 8.45
CA ALA A 87 8.77 -21.38 8.23
C ALA A 87 8.54 -21.01 6.76
N ILE A 88 9.00 -21.85 5.82
CA ILE A 88 8.76 -21.66 4.37
C ILE A 88 7.26 -21.84 4.08
N GLU A 89 6.64 -22.88 4.63
CA GLU A 89 5.21 -23.17 4.50
C GLU A 89 4.35 -22.05 5.09
N GLU A 90 4.71 -21.55 6.28
CA GLU A 90 4.03 -20.41 6.90
C GLU A 90 4.02 -19.18 5.97
N GLN A 91 5.17 -18.86 5.34
CA GLN A 91 5.23 -17.73 4.42
C GLN A 91 4.42 -17.98 3.14
N GLU A 92 4.34 -19.23 2.67
CA GLU A 92 3.49 -19.59 1.54
C GLU A 92 2.00 -19.42 1.85
N GLN A 93 1.54 -19.87 3.00
CA GLN A 93 0.15 -19.65 3.44
C GLN A 93 -0.18 -18.16 3.54
N ARG A 94 0.77 -17.33 4.00
CA ARG A 94 0.62 -15.87 4.03
C ARG A 94 0.52 -15.26 2.61
N ILE A 95 1.33 -15.74 1.66
CA ILE A 95 1.26 -15.34 0.25
C ILE A 95 -0.11 -15.67 -0.35
N LEU A 96 -0.60 -16.90 -0.14
CA LEU A 96 -1.91 -17.35 -0.61
C LEU A 96 -3.05 -16.52 -0.02
N THR A 97 -3.01 -16.30 1.30
CA THR A 97 -4.02 -15.52 2.00
C THR A 97 -4.07 -14.07 1.49
N ALA A 98 -2.91 -13.45 1.30
CA ALA A 98 -2.81 -12.09 0.77
C ALA A 98 -3.33 -11.99 -0.68
N GLU A 99 -3.03 -12.98 -1.53
CA GLU A 99 -3.57 -13.04 -2.90
C GLU A 99 -5.10 -13.15 -2.90
N ILE A 100 -5.67 -14.01 -2.05
CA ILE A 100 -7.13 -14.15 -1.93
C ILE A 100 -7.76 -12.81 -1.53
N GLN A 101 -7.21 -12.11 -0.53
CA GLN A 101 -7.69 -10.80 -0.11
C GLN A 101 -7.61 -9.75 -1.23
N ILE A 102 -6.54 -9.75 -2.03
CA ILE A 102 -6.39 -8.88 -3.20
C ILE A 102 -7.48 -9.19 -4.24
N ASN A 103 -7.72 -10.48 -4.52
CA ASN A 103 -8.77 -10.92 -5.44
C ASN A 103 -10.17 -10.50 -4.96
N THR A 104 -10.46 -10.59 -3.66
CA THR A 104 -11.72 -10.11 -3.06
C THR A 104 -11.94 -8.61 -3.27
N CYS A 105 -10.86 -7.82 -3.31
CA CYS A 105 -10.93 -6.39 -3.55
C CYS A 105 -11.18 -6.02 -5.03
N MET A 106 -11.24 -7.00 -5.95
CA MET A 106 -11.49 -6.79 -7.39
C MET A 106 -10.57 -5.72 -8.02
N ALA A 107 -9.29 -5.69 -7.63
CA ALA A 107 -8.30 -4.79 -8.22
C ALA A 107 -7.48 -5.56 -9.26
N GLU A 108 -7.87 -5.47 -10.53
CA GLU A 108 -7.38 -6.35 -11.60
C GLU A 108 -5.86 -6.27 -11.80
N ASP A 109 -5.31 -5.07 -11.98
CA ASP A 109 -3.86 -4.89 -12.17
C ASP A 109 -3.05 -5.37 -10.97
N VAL A 110 -3.53 -5.08 -9.75
CA VAL A 110 -2.89 -5.53 -8.50
C VAL A 110 -2.93 -7.06 -8.42
N SER A 111 -4.06 -7.68 -8.81
CA SER A 111 -4.22 -9.13 -8.81
C SER A 111 -3.29 -9.82 -9.82
N ASN A 112 -3.05 -9.21 -10.98
CA ASN A 112 -2.18 -9.76 -12.01
C ASN A 112 -0.72 -9.87 -11.53
N TYR A 113 -0.20 -8.81 -10.90
CA TYR A 113 1.14 -8.84 -10.31
C TYR A 113 1.22 -9.75 -9.08
N ALA A 114 0.17 -9.82 -8.25
CA ALA A 114 0.11 -10.76 -7.13
C ALA A 114 0.20 -12.22 -7.60
N ARG A 115 -0.55 -12.58 -8.66
CA ARG A 115 -0.46 -13.90 -9.31
C ARG A 115 0.91 -14.18 -9.88
N ALA A 116 1.56 -13.19 -10.49
CA ALA A 116 2.92 -13.35 -11.02
C ALA A 116 3.92 -13.68 -9.91
N ILE A 117 3.82 -13.01 -8.75
CA ILE A 117 4.64 -13.31 -7.56
C ILE A 117 4.38 -14.73 -7.07
N LYS A 118 3.10 -15.10 -6.87
CA LYS A 118 2.72 -16.46 -6.46
C LYS A 118 3.25 -17.52 -7.42
N LYS A 119 3.14 -17.30 -8.73
CA LYS A 119 3.64 -18.24 -9.75
C LYS A 119 5.14 -18.49 -9.61
N LEU A 120 5.94 -17.46 -9.33
CA LEU A 120 7.38 -17.63 -9.07
C LEU A 120 7.63 -18.48 -7.82
N HIS A 121 6.85 -18.27 -6.76
CA HIS A 121 6.95 -19.07 -5.54
C HIS A 121 6.52 -20.53 -5.77
N GLN A 122 5.46 -20.77 -6.54
CA GLN A 122 5.02 -22.11 -6.93
C GLN A 122 6.07 -22.84 -7.78
N GLN A 123 6.71 -22.14 -8.74
CA GLN A 123 7.79 -22.72 -9.54
C GLN A 123 8.96 -23.15 -8.65
N SER A 124 9.38 -22.28 -7.73
CA SER A 124 10.39 -22.59 -6.71
C SER A 124 9.96 -23.78 -5.84
N ASP A 125 8.70 -23.84 -5.42
CA ASP A 125 8.17 -24.93 -4.59
C ASP A 125 8.19 -26.29 -5.31
N THR A 126 7.71 -26.31 -6.56
CA THR A 126 7.75 -27.53 -7.38
C THR A 126 9.17 -28.02 -7.65
N ALA A 127 10.15 -27.11 -7.72
CA ALA A 127 11.56 -27.48 -7.85
C ALA A 127 12.12 -28.02 -6.53
N LEU A 128 11.80 -27.38 -5.39
CA LEU A 128 12.19 -27.86 -4.06
C LEU A 128 11.62 -29.25 -3.76
N SER A 129 10.33 -29.46 -4.00
CA SER A 129 9.69 -30.78 -3.81
C SER A 129 10.35 -31.88 -4.67
N LYS A 130 10.77 -31.56 -5.89
CA LYS A 130 11.50 -32.50 -6.75
C LYS A 130 12.92 -32.78 -6.26
N LEU A 131 13.61 -31.77 -5.72
CA LEU A 131 14.93 -31.96 -5.09
C LEU A 131 14.81 -32.83 -3.85
N ASP A 132 13.83 -32.55 -2.98
CA ASP A 132 13.56 -33.34 -1.78
C ASP A 132 13.23 -34.81 -2.12
N PHE A 133 12.48 -35.04 -3.20
CA PHE A 133 12.23 -36.40 -3.70
C PHE A 133 13.50 -37.07 -4.23
N ALA A 134 14.34 -36.34 -4.98
CA ALA A 134 15.57 -36.86 -5.58
C ALA A 134 16.66 -37.20 -4.55
N TRP A 135 16.64 -36.53 -3.40
CA TRP A 135 17.53 -36.74 -2.27
C TRP A 135 16.92 -37.61 -1.15
N GLY A 136 15.69 -38.09 -1.36
CA GLY A 136 14.93 -38.87 -0.39
C GLY A 136 15.72 -40.00 0.25
N SER A 137 15.75 -40.00 1.59
CA SER A 137 16.44 -41.00 2.39
C SER A 137 15.73 -42.35 2.29
N ASN A 138 16.22 -43.24 1.44
CA ASN A 138 15.98 -44.65 1.64
C ASN A 138 16.83 -45.12 2.84
N ALA A 139 16.30 -46.04 3.64
CA ALA A 139 16.95 -46.56 4.87
C ALA A 139 18.34 -47.21 4.66
N TYR A 140 18.86 -47.26 3.43
CA TYR A 140 20.06 -47.99 3.05
C TYR A 140 21.14 -47.16 2.32
N ALA A 141 20.86 -45.94 1.85
CA ALA A 141 21.81 -44.93 1.36
C ALA A 141 21.05 -43.77 0.69
N SER A 142 21.67 -42.59 0.63
CA SER A 142 21.24 -41.51 -0.28
C SER A 142 21.48 -41.95 -1.72
N VAL A 143 20.48 -42.58 -2.33
CA VAL A 143 20.51 -42.91 -3.76
C VAL A 143 20.17 -41.63 -4.51
N ARG A 144 21.15 -41.04 -5.20
CA ARG A 144 20.90 -39.92 -6.13
C ARG A 144 20.13 -40.52 -7.31
N ILE A 145 18.81 -40.33 -7.33
CA ILE A 145 17.94 -40.90 -8.39
C ILE A 145 18.10 -40.11 -9.70
N LEU A 146 18.41 -38.81 -9.59
CA LEU A 146 18.58 -37.90 -10.72
C LEU A 146 20.04 -37.78 -11.14
N SER A 147 20.25 -37.48 -12.43
CA SER A 147 21.56 -37.12 -12.97
C SER A 147 22.06 -35.78 -12.40
N GLU A 148 23.36 -35.55 -12.45
CA GLU A 148 23.97 -34.31 -11.94
C GLU A 148 23.44 -33.05 -12.65
N GLU A 149 23.27 -33.12 -13.97
CA GLU A 149 22.70 -32.04 -14.78
C GLU A 149 21.24 -31.71 -14.38
N GLU A 150 20.44 -32.74 -14.07
CA GLU A 150 19.06 -32.54 -13.63
C GLU A 150 19.00 -31.92 -12.23
N THR A 151 19.90 -32.31 -11.33
CA THR A 151 19.98 -31.69 -10.00
C THR A 151 20.38 -30.21 -10.08
N GLU A 152 21.38 -29.86 -10.89
CA GLU A 152 21.80 -28.46 -11.06
C GLU A 152 20.67 -27.60 -11.65
N LYS A 153 19.94 -28.15 -12.63
CA LYS A 153 18.77 -27.47 -13.22
C LYS A 153 17.67 -27.23 -12.20
N LEU A 154 17.40 -28.20 -11.33
CA LEU A 154 16.39 -28.08 -10.27
C LEU A 154 16.83 -27.12 -9.18
N GLU A 155 18.10 -27.13 -8.77
CA GLU A 155 18.66 -26.15 -7.82
C GLU A 155 18.50 -24.73 -8.37
N LYS A 156 18.87 -24.51 -9.63
CA LYS A 156 18.67 -23.22 -10.30
C LYS A 156 17.21 -22.80 -10.37
N ALA A 157 16.29 -23.74 -10.56
CA ALA A 157 14.85 -23.48 -10.58
C ALA A 157 14.24 -23.26 -9.18
N ALA A 158 14.83 -23.84 -8.13
CA ALA A 158 14.43 -23.64 -6.74
C ALA A 158 14.73 -22.21 -6.28
N TYR A 159 15.81 -21.61 -6.79
CA TYR A 159 16.13 -20.20 -6.56
C TYR A 159 15.20 -19.28 -7.34
N ILE A 160 14.53 -18.38 -6.60
CA ILE A 160 13.68 -17.36 -7.21
C ILE A 160 14.58 -16.25 -7.80
N PRO A 161 14.44 -15.93 -9.10
CA PRO A 161 15.23 -14.88 -9.74
C PRO A 161 14.96 -13.52 -9.07
N ASN A 162 15.99 -12.95 -8.43
CA ASN A 162 15.89 -11.69 -7.68
C ASN A 162 15.27 -10.57 -8.52
N ASN A 163 15.81 -10.36 -9.72
CA ASN A 163 15.46 -9.23 -10.56
C ASN A 163 13.98 -9.28 -10.98
N GLN A 164 13.47 -10.47 -11.28
CA GLN A 164 12.08 -10.66 -11.66
C GLN A 164 11.14 -10.49 -10.47
N LEU A 165 11.52 -11.02 -9.30
CA LEU A 165 10.74 -10.85 -8.08
C LEU A 165 10.65 -9.39 -7.66
N GLU A 166 11.78 -8.69 -7.67
CA GLU A 166 11.85 -7.27 -7.34
C GLU A 166 11.07 -6.41 -8.33
N TRP A 167 11.18 -6.69 -9.64
CA TRP A 167 10.38 -6.03 -10.65
C TRP A 167 8.88 -6.25 -10.38
N ASN A 168 8.44 -7.48 -10.10
CA ASN A 168 7.06 -7.77 -9.75
C ASN A 168 6.59 -7.02 -8.48
N HIS A 169 7.43 -6.95 -7.43
CA HIS A 169 7.13 -6.17 -6.22
C HIS A 169 6.95 -4.69 -6.54
N GLN A 170 7.84 -4.11 -7.35
CA GLN A 170 7.75 -2.71 -7.76
C GLN A 170 6.49 -2.43 -8.58
N GLN A 171 6.16 -3.30 -9.54
CA GLN A 171 4.94 -3.16 -10.34
C GLN A 171 3.68 -3.33 -9.52
N LEU A 172 3.66 -4.27 -8.57
CA LEU A 172 2.56 -4.42 -7.62
C LEU A 172 2.31 -3.14 -6.81
N VAL A 173 3.38 -2.50 -6.31
CA VAL A 173 3.27 -1.23 -5.58
C VAL A 173 2.79 -0.09 -6.49
N LYS A 174 3.24 -0.04 -7.75
CA LYS A 174 2.78 0.95 -8.73
C LYS A 174 1.28 0.77 -9.03
N ALA A 175 0.85 -0.44 -9.34
CA ALA A 175 -0.56 -0.78 -9.57
C ALA A 175 -1.42 -0.43 -8.37
N LEU A 176 -0.96 -0.76 -7.16
CA LEU A 176 -1.62 -0.40 -5.90
C LEU A 176 -1.81 1.12 -5.78
N GLN A 177 -0.76 1.90 -6.06
CA GLN A 177 -0.81 3.37 -5.96
C GLN A 177 -1.75 4.01 -6.97
N ILE A 178 -1.89 3.42 -8.16
CA ILE A 178 -2.90 3.81 -9.16
C ILE A 178 -4.30 3.48 -8.64
N GLU A 179 -4.53 2.26 -8.16
CA GLU A 179 -5.82 1.79 -7.67
C GLU A 179 -6.37 2.64 -6.52
N ILE A 180 -5.52 2.98 -5.55
CA ILE A 180 -5.91 3.82 -4.40
C ILE A 180 -5.93 5.33 -4.73
N LYS A 181 -5.64 5.70 -5.99
CA LYS A 181 -5.61 7.09 -6.51
C LYS A 181 -4.57 7.98 -5.83
N LEU A 182 -3.48 7.40 -5.33
CA LEU A 182 -2.32 8.17 -4.88
C LEU A 182 -1.49 8.68 -6.07
N ARG A 183 -1.52 7.97 -7.21
CA ARG A 183 -1.00 8.46 -8.50
C ARG A 183 -2.15 8.62 -9.50
N LYS A 184 -2.10 9.69 -10.29
CA LYS A 184 -3.11 9.98 -11.32
C LYS A 184 -2.91 9.17 -12.61
N TYR A 185 -1.69 8.74 -12.96
CA TYR A 185 -1.31 7.92 -14.13
C TYR A 185 0.07 7.26 -13.90
N GLU A 186 0.44 6.27 -14.75
CA GLU A 186 1.76 5.63 -14.83
C GLU A 186 2.87 6.69 -14.79
N PHE A 187 3.59 6.76 -13.67
CA PHE A 187 4.75 7.63 -13.55
C PHE A 187 5.92 6.94 -14.23
N ASN A 188 6.28 7.40 -15.43
CA ASN A 188 7.50 7.03 -16.11
C ASN A 188 8.67 7.78 -15.43
N PRO A 189 9.51 7.12 -14.62
CA PRO A 189 10.56 7.80 -13.86
C PRO A 189 11.57 8.52 -14.77
N ASP A 190 11.68 8.07 -16.01
CA ASP A 190 12.60 8.63 -17.01
C ASP A 190 12.08 9.96 -17.59
N GLU A 191 10.76 10.15 -17.70
CA GLU A 191 10.17 11.43 -18.14
C GLU A 191 10.20 12.50 -17.03
N ALA A 192 10.06 12.09 -15.77
CA ALA A 192 10.10 13.01 -14.64
C ALA A 192 11.52 13.58 -14.38
N GLN A 193 12.58 12.87 -14.80
CA GLN A 193 13.95 13.37 -14.70
C GLN A 193 14.27 14.43 -15.76
N VAL A 194 13.63 14.39 -16.93
CA VAL A 194 13.88 15.35 -18.02
C VAL A 194 13.36 16.76 -17.71
N ILE A 195 12.38 16.91 -16.81
CA ILE A 195 11.83 18.23 -16.45
C ILE A 195 12.76 19.00 -15.48
N ASN A 196 13.70 18.34 -14.80
CA ASN A 196 14.60 18.99 -13.84
C ASN A 196 15.93 19.50 -14.44
N ILE A 197 16.22 19.25 -15.71
CA ILE A 197 17.50 19.69 -16.33
C ILE A 197 17.34 21.00 -17.11
N ALA A 198 16.12 21.44 -17.44
CA ALA A 198 15.90 22.59 -18.33
C ALA A 198 15.34 23.88 -17.69
N SER A 199 15.22 23.99 -16.36
CA SER A 199 14.86 25.28 -15.76
C SER A 199 15.79 25.70 -14.63
N ASN A 200 16.82 26.43 -15.04
CA ASN A 200 17.69 27.24 -14.21
C ASN A 200 16.92 28.44 -13.62
N ARG A 201 15.86 28.19 -12.84
CA ARG A 201 15.16 29.21 -12.05
C ARG A 201 15.58 29.05 -10.60
N SER A 202 16.38 30.02 -10.13
CA SER A 202 16.83 30.14 -8.75
C SER A 202 15.67 29.89 -7.78
N PHE A 203 15.71 28.77 -7.06
CA PHE A 203 14.74 28.42 -6.04
C PHE A 203 14.84 29.44 -4.89
N ARG A 204 14.02 30.50 -4.94
CA ARG A 204 13.96 31.49 -3.87
C ARG A 204 13.17 30.91 -2.70
N LEU A 205 13.90 30.31 -1.76
CA LEU A 205 13.35 29.91 -0.46
C LEU A 205 12.71 31.12 0.25
N PRO A 206 11.53 30.94 0.87
CA PRO A 206 10.89 31.96 1.70
C PRO A 206 11.86 32.50 2.76
N ALA A 207 11.83 33.81 3.04
CA ALA A 207 12.78 34.48 3.94
C ALA A 207 12.86 33.82 5.35
N ARG A 208 11.76 33.22 5.82
CA ARG A 208 11.72 32.48 7.09
C ARG A 208 12.52 31.18 7.09
N MET A 209 12.64 30.48 5.95
CA MET A 209 13.42 29.24 5.84
C MET A 209 14.93 29.49 5.71
N ARG A 210 15.36 30.69 5.30
CA ARG A 210 16.78 31.04 5.23
C ARG A 210 17.42 31.04 6.62
N LYS A 211 16.73 31.54 7.66
CA LYS A 211 17.26 31.53 9.03
C LYS A 211 17.47 30.11 9.57
N TRP A 212 16.59 29.17 9.25
CA TRP A 212 16.66 27.79 9.74
C TRP A 212 17.84 26.99 9.15
N PHE A 213 18.15 27.19 7.87
CA PHE A 213 19.29 26.54 7.23
C PHE A 213 20.64 27.09 7.72
N TRP A 214 20.74 28.39 8.01
CA TRP A 214 21.97 28.98 8.51
C TRP A 214 22.29 28.56 9.95
N THR A 215 21.29 28.40 10.83
CA THR A 215 21.51 27.90 12.19
C THR A 215 21.90 26.43 12.21
N LYS A 216 21.27 25.57 11.40
CA LYS A 216 21.67 24.15 11.32
C LYS A 216 23.07 23.95 10.77
N LYS A 217 23.47 24.71 9.74
CA LYS A 217 24.80 24.61 9.16
C LYS A 217 25.90 25.06 10.14
N ARG A 218 25.65 26.11 10.94
CA ARG A 218 26.58 26.55 12.00
C ARG A 218 26.70 25.53 13.14
N VAL A 219 25.60 24.92 13.57
CA VAL A 219 25.63 23.90 14.65
C VAL A 219 26.43 22.67 14.21
N TRP A 220 26.31 22.28 12.94
CA TRP A 220 27.07 21.14 12.41
C TRP A 220 28.57 21.44 12.27
N SER A 221 28.95 22.63 11.82
CA SER A 221 30.36 23.03 11.72
C SER A 221 31.04 23.18 13.09
N PHE A 222 30.33 23.69 14.10
CA PHE A 222 30.87 23.76 15.48
C PHE A 222 31.10 22.37 16.08
N ARG A 223 30.18 21.43 15.84
CA ARG A 223 30.30 20.05 16.35
C ARG A 223 31.46 19.28 15.71
N TRP A 224 31.75 19.55 14.44
CA TRP A 224 32.92 18.99 13.74
C TRP A 224 34.24 19.60 14.23
N ALA A 225 34.30 20.92 14.43
CA ALA A 225 35.49 21.58 14.95
C ALA A 225 35.85 21.09 16.37
N SER A 226 34.85 20.94 17.24
CA SER A 226 35.04 20.43 18.60
C SER A 226 35.54 18.96 18.63
N LYS A 227 35.07 18.11 17.71
CA LYS A 227 35.56 16.73 17.60
C LYS A 227 36.99 16.66 17.10
N LYS A 228 37.38 17.58 16.20
CA LYS A 228 38.74 17.62 15.67
C LYS A 228 39.75 18.04 16.73
N SER A 229 39.45 19.07 17.53
CA SER A 229 40.32 19.50 18.64
C SER A 229 40.46 18.44 19.74
N GLU A 230 39.41 17.65 20.00
CA GLU A 230 39.47 16.57 21.00
C GLU A 230 40.38 15.42 20.56
N ASN A 231 40.39 15.09 19.26
CA ASN A 231 41.29 14.07 18.71
C ASN A 231 42.74 14.53 18.63
N GLU A 232 42.99 15.82 18.34
CA GLU A 232 44.36 16.37 18.31
C GLU A 232 45.00 16.38 19.71
N ASN A 233 44.25 16.69 20.77
CA ASN A 233 44.76 16.62 22.14
C ASN A 233 45.05 15.20 22.62
N LYS A 234 44.27 14.19 22.19
CA LYS A 234 44.52 12.77 22.54
C LYS A 234 45.81 12.25 21.90
N ASN A 235 46.12 12.70 20.69
CA ASN A 235 47.34 12.30 19.97
C ASN A 235 48.60 13.00 20.52
N ALA A 236 48.48 14.23 21.03
CA ALA A 236 49.61 14.93 21.67
C ALA A 236 50.02 14.29 23.01
N ALA A 237 49.08 13.68 23.74
CA ALA A 237 49.36 13.02 25.02
C ALA A 237 50.02 11.63 24.90
N THR A 238 50.14 11.09 23.68
CA THR A 238 50.69 9.74 23.42
C THR A 238 52.04 9.73 22.71
N SER A 239 52.68 10.89 22.52
CA SER A 239 54.06 10.94 22.02
C SER A 239 55.05 10.62 23.16
N PRO A 240 55.87 9.56 23.07
CA PRO A 240 56.95 9.33 24.01
C PRO A 240 58.03 10.39 23.80
N ASN A 241 58.52 10.98 24.90
CA ASN A 241 59.73 11.81 24.86
C ASN A 241 60.92 10.95 24.40
N PRO A 242 61.82 11.50 23.56
CA PRO A 242 63.08 10.85 23.20
C PRO A 242 64.01 10.67 24.41
#